data_AF-A0A9X1TYU6-F1
#
_entry.id   AF-A0A9X1TYU6-F1
#
_cell.length_a   1.000
_cell.length_b   1.000
_cell.length_c   1.000
_cell.angle_alpha   90.00
_cell.angle_beta   90.00
_cell.angle_gamma   90.00
#
_symmetry.space_group_name_H-M   'P 1'
#
loop_
_entity.id
_entity.type
_entity.pdbx_description
1 polymer ?
#
loop_
_entity_poly.entity_id
_entity_poly.type
_entity_poly.pdbx_seq_one_letter_code
_entity_poly.pdbx_strand_id
1 'polypeptide(L)'
;MMKWTIAAMLAASSPGLASAQGASTPLFASDAPIRMTIQGPVNLIARDAEDSTTPRAATLSLISPSETHAIRLSARGITRRLRQTCTFPPLRVDLAQPAAPNSLFAGQGRLKLVTHCRSQDGFQQYLLLEYTSYRIFNLISPASYRVRLATVDYAEPNGKVSTSRWGFFIEDLDDAARRNGTTPARVGDRILASQLDPRQAARVALFEYMIGNLDWSMRAGPQGEGCCHNTRLIVGKGSSYVPLPYDFDYSGLVDAPYAVPPDGFSIRSVKTRVYQGYCRFNGEVLGAAAEFRSQRPAIEALFGQIPGLSDRTRSKALAYLGEFYAQIASDETVKTKILKNCL
;
A
#
# COMPACT_ATOMS: atom_id res chain seq x y z
N MET A 1 56.01 19.61 -41.45
CA MET A 1 54.70 20.06 -40.93
C MET A 1 53.88 18.83 -40.60
N MET A 2 53.91 18.38 -39.33
CA MET A 2 53.24 17.15 -38.90
C MET A 2 51.96 17.55 -38.16
N LYS A 3 50.80 17.30 -38.76
CA LYS A 3 49.49 17.64 -38.21
C LYS A 3 49.14 16.64 -37.10
N TRP A 4 48.98 17.13 -35.87
CA TRP A 4 48.45 16.37 -34.74
C TRP A 4 46.92 16.50 -34.74
N THR A 5 46.23 15.39 -34.97
CA THR A 5 44.77 15.29 -34.82
C THR A 5 44.47 14.89 -33.38
N ILE A 6 43.88 15.80 -32.59
CA ILE A 6 43.39 15.51 -31.25
C ILE A 6 42.08 14.72 -31.40
N ALA A 7 42.09 13.45 -31.01
CA ALA A 7 40.88 12.63 -30.89
C ALA A 7 40.19 12.95 -29.55
N ALA A 8 38.98 13.48 -29.62
CA ALA A 8 38.12 13.71 -28.46
C ALA A 8 37.62 12.36 -27.92
N MET A 9 38.01 12.01 -26.69
CA MET A 9 37.41 10.88 -25.96
C MET A 9 36.01 11.29 -25.48
N LEU A 10 34.99 10.77 -26.16
CA LEU A 10 33.62 10.77 -25.65
C LEU A 10 33.55 9.80 -24.47
N ALA A 11 33.41 10.33 -23.26
CA ALA A 11 33.11 9.55 -22.08
C ALA A 11 31.71 8.93 -22.24
N ALA A 12 31.68 7.62 -22.52
CA ALA A 12 30.44 6.85 -22.53
C ALA A 12 29.91 6.75 -21.09
N SER A 13 28.87 7.52 -20.79
CA SER A 13 28.05 7.35 -19.59
C SER A 13 27.46 5.93 -19.62
N SER A 14 27.91 5.10 -18.69
CA SER A 14 27.36 3.77 -18.52
C SER A 14 25.88 3.90 -18.13
N PRO A 15 24.94 3.26 -18.85
CA PRO A 15 23.55 3.22 -18.40
C PRO A 15 23.54 2.46 -17.07
N GLY A 16 22.99 3.11 -16.04
CA GLY A 16 22.76 2.47 -14.74
C GLY A 16 22.00 1.17 -14.94
N LEU A 17 22.37 0.14 -14.17
CA LEU A 17 21.73 -1.17 -14.14
C LEU A 17 20.22 -1.00 -13.90
N ALA A 18 19.44 -0.95 -14.97
CA ALA A 18 18.02 -1.24 -14.92
C ALA A 18 17.91 -2.74 -14.68
N SER A 19 17.83 -3.15 -13.42
CA SER A 19 17.46 -4.53 -13.07
C SER A 19 16.20 -4.90 -13.84
N ALA A 20 16.24 -6.02 -14.57
CA ALA A 20 15.08 -6.58 -15.26
C ALA A 20 13.95 -6.76 -14.23
N GLN A 21 12.96 -5.88 -14.27
CA GLN A 21 11.79 -5.94 -13.40
C GLN A 21 10.97 -7.17 -13.80
N GLY A 22 10.67 -8.05 -12.84
CA GLY A 22 9.83 -9.21 -13.10
C GLY A 22 8.45 -8.77 -13.60
N ALA A 23 7.88 -9.50 -14.55
CA ALA A 23 6.56 -9.20 -15.08
C ALA A 23 5.49 -9.23 -13.97
N SER A 24 4.60 -8.24 -13.98
CA SER A 24 3.47 -8.19 -13.04
C SER A 24 2.42 -9.21 -13.42
N THR A 25 1.74 -9.79 -12.43
CA THR A 25 0.61 -10.69 -12.68
C THR A 25 -0.57 -9.91 -13.29
N PRO A 26 -1.45 -10.56 -14.07
CA PRO A 26 -2.47 -9.85 -14.85
C PRO A 26 -3.38 -8.94 -14.02
N LEU A 27 -3.80 -9.39 -12.82
CA LEU A 27 -4.64 -8.61 -11.90
C LEU A 27 -4.03 -7.24 -11.53
N PHE A 28 -2.71 -7.15 -11.43
CA PHE A 28 -1.97 -5.96 -11.02
C PHE A 28 -1.18 -5.31 -12.17
N ALA A 29 -1.40 -5.74 -13.41
CA ALA A 29 -0.76 -5.16 -14.59
C ALA A 29 -1.41 -3.84 -15.05
N SER A 30 -2.57 -3.48 -14.50
CA SER A 30 -3.34 -2.29 -14.84
C SER A 30 -3.99 -1.70 -13.60
N ASP A 31 -4.31 -0.40 -13.66
CA ASP A 31 -5.01 0.33 -12.60
C ASP A 31 -6.52 0.52 -12.88
N ALA A 32 -7.00 0.11 -14.06
CA ALA A 32 -8.42 0.21 -14.42
C ALA A 32 -9.32 -0.53 -13.41
N PRO A 33 -10.40 0.06 -12.88
CA PRO A 33 -11.26 -0.68 -11.95
C PRO A 33 -11.88 -1.92 -12.60
N ILE A 34 -12.02 -3.00 -11.83
CA ILE A 34 -12.79 -4.18 -12.25
C ILE A 34 -14.18 -4.17 -11.60
N ARG A 35 -15.09 -4.96 -12.16
CA ARG A 35 -16.35 -5.29 -11.50
C ARG A 35 -16.43 -6.79 -11.32
N MET A 36 -16.70 -7.22 -10.09
CA MET A 36 -16.80 -8.63 -9.75
C MET A 36 -17.98 -8.89 -8.82
N THR A 37 -18.50 -10.12 -8.86
CA THR A 37 -19.47 -10.63 -7.88
C THR A 37 -18.77 -11.62 -6.97
N ILE A 38 -19.02 -11.49 -5.65
CA ILE A 38 -18.66 -12.52 -4.67
C ILE A 38 -19.98 -13.10 -4.13
N GLN A 39 -20.29 -14.33 -4.53
CA GLN A 39 -21.50 -15.05 -4.12
C GLN A 39 -21.15 -16.09 -3.05
N GLY A 40 -21.77 -15.99 -1.88
CA GLY A 40 -21.55 -16.92 -0.76
C GLY A 40 -22.20 -16.41 0.53
N PRO A 41 -21.91 -17.01 1.70
CA PRO A 41 -22.47 -16.59 2.97
C PRO A 41 -21.77 -15.33 3.52
N VAL A 42 -21.73 -14.24 2.74
CA VAL A 42 -20.94 -13.03 3.03
C VAL A 42 -21.43 -12.34 4.30
N ASN A 43 -22.74 -12.18 4.46
CA ASN A 43 -23.31 -11.58 5.67
C ASN A 43 -22.98 -12.40 6.93
N LEU A 44 -22.99 -13.73 6.82
CA LEU A 44 -22.60 -14.60 7.93
C LEU A 44 -21.11 -14.42 8.27
N ILE A 45 -20.23 -14.36 7.27
CA ILE A 45 -18.80 -14.10 7.46
C ILE A 45 -18.57 -12.74 8.13
N ALA A 46 -19.30 -11.71 7.70
CA ALA A 46 -19.19 -10.37 8.30
C ALA A 46 -19.69 -10.35 9.74
N ARG A 47 -20.81 -11.02 10.03
CA ARG A 47 -21.37 -11.12 11.38
C ARG A 47 -20.42 -11.87 12.31
N ASP A 48 -19.93 -13.03 11.88
CA ASP A 48 -19.09 -13.90 12.70
C ASP A 48 -17.63 -13.42 12.74
N ALA A 49 -17.29 -12.30 12.08
CA ALA A 49 -15.93 -11.87 11.84
C ALA A 49 -15.11 -11.68 13.11
N GLU A 50 -15.71 -11.19 14.20
CA GLU A 50 -15.03 -11.00 15.49
C GLU A 50 -14.59 -12.34 16.09
N ASP A 51 -15.47 -13.34 16.03
CA ASP A 51 -15.31 -14.64 16.69
C ASP A 51 -14.61 -15.69 15.81
N SER A 52 -14.71 -15.56 14.48
CA SER A 52 -14.26 -16.59 13.54
C SER A 52 -13.67 -16.02 12.25
N THR A 53 -12.53 -16.58 11.85
CA THR A 53 -11.93 -16.41 10.52
C THR A 53 -12.01 -17.67 9.68
N THR A 54 -12.85 -18.63 10.08
CA THR A 54 -12.98 -19.91 9.39
C THR A 54 -13.42 -19.67 7.95
N PRO A 55 -12.62 -20.11 6.95
CA PRO A 55 -12.99 -19.93 5.56
C PRO A 55 -14.27 -20.69 5.20
N ARG A 56 -15.16 -20.04 4.45
CA ARG A 56 -16.40 -20.63 3.92
C ARG A 56 -16.37 -20.64 2.40
N ALA A 57 -16.99 -21.65 1.79
CA ALA A 57 -17.07 -21.73 0.33
C ALA A 57 -17.86 -20.55 -0.24
N ALA A 58 -17.37 -20.00 -1.35
CA ALA A 58 -18.01 -18.93 -2.11
C ALA A 58 -17.53 -19.00 -3.58
N THR A 59 -18.08 -18.14 -4.41
CA THR A 59 -17.72 -18.00 -5.83
C THR A 59 -17.36 -16.55 -6.12
N LEU A 60 -16.29 -16.34 -6.87
CA LEU A 60 -15.92 -15.05 -7.44
C LEU A 60 -16.15 -15.11 -8.95
N SER A 61 -16.87 -14.13 -9.51
CA SER A 61 -17.11 -14.06 -10.96
C SER A 61 -16.95 -12.66 -11.53
N LEU A 62 -16.52 -12.60 -12.80
CA LEU A 62 -16.43 -11.40 -13.62
C LEU A 62 -17.22 -11.61 -14.90
N ILE A 63 -17.77 -10.51 -15.44
CA ILE A 63 -18.48 -10.53 -16.73
C ILE A 63 -17.50 -10.29 -17.88
N SER A 64 -16.53 -9.40 -17.67
CA SER A 64 -15.56 -8.98 -18.69
C SER A 64 -14.17 -8.83 -18.05
N PRO A 65 -13.24 -9.79 -18.27
CA PRO A 65 -13.45 -11.07 -18.97
C PRO A 65 -14.45 -11.97 -18.23
N SER A 66 -15.13 -12.86 -18.96
CA SER A 66 -16.02 -13.85 -18.35
C SER A 66 -15.20 -14.95 -17.72
N GLU A 67 -15.13 -14.97 -16.39
CA GLU A 67 -14.45 -16.00 -15.62
C GLU A 67 -15.13 -16.21 -14.26
N THR A 68 -15.07 -17.45 -13.77
CA THR A 68 -15.65 -17.85 -12.48
C THR A 68 -14.66 -18.72 -11.73
N HIS A 69 -14.46 -18.40 -10.45
CA HIS A 69 -13.56 -19.10 -9.56
C HIS A 69 -14.30 -19.56 -8.32
N ALA A 70 -14.19 -20.85 -8.01
CA ALA A 70 -14.49 -21.34 -6.67
C ALA A 70 -13.45 -20.78 -5.70
N ILE A 71 -13.90 -20.21 -4.58
CA ILE A 71 -13.03 -19.60 -3.57
C ILE A 71 -13.41 -20.07 -2.16
N ARG A 72 -12.48 -19.92 -1.23
CA ARG A 72 -12.75 -19.90 0.21
C ARG A 72 -12.65 -18.45 0.68
N LEU A 73 -13.73 -17.93 1.26
CA LEU A 73 -13.85 -16.57 1.73
C LEU A 73 -13.79 -16.54 3.27
N SER A 74 -13.00 -15.64 3.84
CA SER A 74 -12.89 -15.44 5.29
C SER A 74 -12.72 -13.97 5.64
N ALA A 75 -13.11 -13.60 6.86
CA ALA A 75 -12.71 -12.31 7.44
C ALA A 75 -11.19 -12.29 7.70
N ARG A 76 -10.56 -11.12 7.55
CA ARG A 76 -9.16 -10.87 7.90
C ARG A 76 -9.01 -9.60 8.72
N GLY A 77 -7.81 -9.39 9.28
CA GLY A 77 -7.48 -8.23 10.11
C GLY A 77 -7.55 -8.55 11.59
N ILE A 78 -7.36 -7.52 12.42
CA ILE A 78 -7.48 -7.58 13.88
C ILE A 78 -8.57 -6.59 14.28
N THR A 79 -8.25 -5.30 14.34
CA THR A 79 -9.17 -4.23 14.77
C THR A 79 -10.41 -4.12 13.89
N ARG A 80 -10.25 -4.23 12.57
CA ARG A 80 -11.36 -4.14 11.60
C ARG A 80 -12.25 -5.39 11.51
N ARG A 81 -11.99 -6.42 12.31
CA ARG A 81 -12.92 -7.54 12.51
C ARG A 81 -13.88 -7.30 13.68
N LEU A 82 -13.49 -6.43 14.60
CA LEU A 82 -14.28 -6.14 15.78
C LEU A 82 -15.53 -5.36 15.35
N ARG A 83 -16.71 -5.78 15.79
CA ARG A 83 -18.00 -5.23 15.30
C ARG A 83 -18.15 -3.75 15.64
N GLN A 84 -17.58 -3.30 16.75
CA GLN A 84 -17.55 -1.89 17.14
C GLN A 84 -16.71 -1.02 16.20
N THR A 85 -15.78 -1.60 15.45
CA THR A 85 -14.95 -0.89 14.46
C THR A 85 -15.60 -0.95 13.09
N CYS A 86 -15.80 -2.16 12.56
CA CYS A 86 -16.40 -2.40 11.25
C CYS A 86 -17.53 -3.42 11.34
N THR A 87 -18.65 -3.14 10.68
CA THR A 87 -19.74 -4.09 10.50
C THR A 87 -19.53 -5.00 9.29
N PHE A 88 -18.56 -4.65 8.42
CA PHE A 88 -18.13 -5.43 7.28
C PHE A 88 -16.60 -5.50 7.24
N PRO A 89 -15.97 -6.63 7.61
CA PRO A 89 -14.52 -6.73 7.75
C PRO A 89 -13.82 -6.72 6.39
N PRO A 90 -12.51 -6.43 6.34
CA PRO A 90 -11.73 -6.80 5.17
C PRO A 90 -11.75 -8.33 5.00
N LEU A 91 -11.69 -8.78 3.75
CA LEU A 91 -11.85 -10.18 3.39
C LEU A 91 -10.56 -10.76 2.83
N ARG A 92 -10.43 -12.08 2.97
CA ARG A 92 -9.41 -12.87 2.31
C ARG A 92 -10.08 -13.80 1.32
N VAL A 93 -9.66 -13.70 0.07
CA VAL A 93 -10.13 -14.50 -1.06
C VAL A 93 -9.06 -15.53 -1.37
N ASP A 94 -9.37 -16.81 -1.14
CA ASP A 94 -8.45 -17.93 -1.37
C ASP A 94 -9.00 -18.75 -2.55
N LEU A 95 -8.31 -18.76 -3.68
CA LEU A 95 -8.73 -19.51 -4.85
C LEU A 95 -8.65 -21.01 -4.56
N ALA A 96 -9.75 -21.73 -4.75
CA ALA A 96 -9.81 -23.15 -4.45
C ALA A 96 -8.91 -23.99 -5.38
N GLN A 97 -8.62 -23.46 -6.57
CA GLN A 97 -7.73 -24.04 -7.58
C GLN A 97 -6.95 -22.92 -8.28
N PRO A 98 -5.74 -23.18 -8.80
CA PRO A 98 -5.03 -22.23 -9.64
C PRO A 98 -5.90 -21.76 -10.81
N ALA A 99 -5.91 -20.44 -11.05
CA ALA A 99 -6.61 -19.88 -12.20
C ALA A 99 -5.92 -20.26 -13.51
N ALA A 100 -6.70 -20.34 -14.60
CA ALA A 100 -6.17 -20.64 -15.93
C ALA A 100 -5.15 -19.58 -16.40
N PRO A 101 -4.17 -19.90 -17.27
CA PRO A 101 -3.15 -18.94 -17.70
C PRO A 101 -3.67 -17.65 -18.37
N ASN A 102 -4.86 -17.70 -18.98
CA ASN A 102 -5.51 -16.55 -19.61
C ASN A 102 -6.48 -15.80 -18.67
N SER A 103 -6.60 -16.23 -17.41
CA SER A 103 -7.44 -15.58 -16.40
C SER A 103 -6.84 -14.27 -15.92
N LEU A 104 -7.67 -13.31 -15.50
CA LEU A 104 -7.18 -12.12 -14.80
C LEU A 104 -6.51 -12.50 -13.46
N PHE A 105 -6.96 -13.58 -12.83
CA PHE A 105 -6.42 -14.11 -11.57
C PHE A 105 -5.27 -15.10 -11.79
N ALA A 106 -4.72 -15.22 -13.00
CA ALA A 106 -3.58 -16.09 -13.26
C ALA A 106 -2.39 -15.75 -12.34
N GLY A 107 -1.81 -16.78 -11.73
CA GLY A 107 -0.73 -16.65 -10.76
C GLY A 107 -1.17 -16.16 -9.38
N GLN A 108 -2.46 -15.94 -9.14
CA GLN A 108 -3.00 -15.56 -7.82
C GLN A 108 -3.51 -16.80 -7.08
N GLY A 109 -3.15 -16.90 -5.80
CA GLY A 109 -3.63 -17.95 -4.90
C GLY A 109 -4.49 -17.40 -3.77
N ARG A 110 -3.92 -16.51 -2.97
CA ARG A 110 -4.58 -15.92 -1.80
C ARG A 110 -4.45 -14.41 -1.82
N LEU A 111 -5.58 -13.73 -1.94
CA LEU A 111 -5.65 -12.29 -2.09
C LEU A 111 -6.26 -11.62 -0.86
N LYS A 112 -5.68 -10.48 -0.48
CA LYS A 112 -6.27 -9.56 0.49
C LYS A 112 -7.24 -8.64 -0.24
N LEU A 113 -8.50 -8.61 0.18
CA LEU A 113 -9.51 -7.67 -0.28
C LEU A 113 -9.80 -6.67 0.84
N VAL A 114 -9.45 -5.41 0.61
CA VAL A 114 -9.85 -4.31 1.50
C VAL A 114 -11.28 -3.90 1.15
N THR A 115 -12.10 -3.69 2.17
CA THR A 115 -13.55 -3.49 2.04
C THR A 115 -14.02 -2.24 2.76
N HIS A 116 -15.25 -1.82 2.45
CA HIS A 116 -15.86 -0.58 2.91
C HIS A 116 -16.05 -0.43 4.43
N CYS A 117 -15.74 -1.41 5.28
CA CYS A 117 -15.85 -1.33 6.76
C CYS A 117 -17.28 -1.13 7.32
N ARG A 118 -18.01 -0.08 6.95
CA ARG A 118 -19.41 0.17 7.32
C ARG A 118 -20.23 0.66 6.14
N SER A 119 -21.55 0.51 6.23
CA SER A 119 -22.48 0.72 5.11
C SER A 119 -22.65 2.18 4.66
N GLN A 120 -22.30 3.16 5.50
CA GLN A 120 -22.42 4.58 5.19
C GLN A 120 -21.45 5.01 4.08
N ASP A 121 -21.89 5.86 3.16
CA ASP A 121 -21.09 6.25 1.98
C ASP A 121 -19.76 6.93 2.33
N GLY A 122 -19.71 7.64 3.46
CA GLY A 122 -18.46 8.23 3.98
C GLY A 122 -17.36 7.20 4.18
N PHE A 123 -17.69 5.94 4.54
CA PHE A 123 -16.69 4.89 4.70
C PHE A 123 -16.08 4.41 3.38
N GLN A 124 -16.79 4.55 2.26
CA GLN A 124 -16.19 4.30 0.95
C GLN A 124 -15.12 5.35 0.62
N GLN A 125 -15.27 6.58 1.10
CA GLN A 125 -14.27 7.62 0.91
C GLN A 125 -12.95 7.29 1.63
N TYR A 126 -13.03 6.74 2.86
CA TYR A 126 -11.84 6.26 3.57
C TYR A 126 -11.12 5.14 2.84
N LEU A 127 -11.88 4.16 2.31
CA LEU A 127 -11.31 3.09 1.49
C LEU A 127 -10.62 3.63 0.23
N LEU A 128 -11.22 4.60 -0.45
CA LEU A 128 -10.64 5.20 -1.64
C LEU A 128 -9.39 6.02 -1.33
N LEU A 129 -9.33 6.69 -0.17
CA LEU A 129 -8.12 7.36 0.31
C LEU A 129 -7.01 6.35 0.65
N GLU A 130 -7.34 5.23 1.29
CA GLU A 130 -6.38 4.16 1.56
C GLU A 130 -5.81 3.59 0.24
N TYR A 131 -6.69 3.28 -0.73
CA TYR A 131 -6.29 2.89 -2.09
C TYR A 131 -5.37 3.93 -2.74
N THR A 132 -5.71 5.21 -2.60
CA THR A 132 -4.91 6.32 -3.14
C THR A 132 -3.52 6.37 -2.51
N SER A 133 -3.37 6.10 -1.21
CA SER A 133 -2.07 6.01 -0.53
C SER A 133 -1.16 4.96 -1.16
N TYR A 134 -1.67 3.77 -1.49
CA TYR A 134 -0.89 2.76 -2.22
C TYR A 134 -0.45 3.28 -3.60
N ARG A 135 -1.38 3.87 -4.36
CA ARG A 135 -1.10 4.42 -5.70
C ARG A 135 -0.06 5.55 -5.66
N ILE A 136 -0.10 6.39 -4.63
CA ILE A 136 0.91 7.43 -4.41
C ILE A 136 2.29 6.78 -4.19
N PHE A 137 2.40 5.78 -3.32
CA PHE A 137 3.69 5.14 -3.07
C PHE A 137 4.23 4.39 -4.30
N ASN A 138 3.36 3.87 -5.18
CA ASN A 138 3.76 3.28 -6.46
C ASN A 138 4.49 4.29 -7.39
N LEU A 139 4.18 5.59 -7.30
CA LEU A 139 4.89 6.65 -8.05
C LEU A 139 6.28 6.94 -7.48
N ILE A 140 6.51 6.64 -6.20
CA ILE A 140 7.76 6.93 -5.49
C ILE A 140 8.74 5.77 -5.60
N SER A 141 8.27 4.53 -5.46
CA SER A 141 9.15 3.37 -5.45
C SER A 141 8.54 2.14 -6.13
N PRO A 142 9.29 1.43 -7.00
CA PRO A 142 8.89 0.12 -7.50
C PRO A 142 8.83 -0.94 -6.38
N ALA A 143 9.59 -0.76 -5.29
CA ALA A 143 9.50 -1.59 -4.09
C ALA A 143 8.29 -1.15 -3.25
N SER A 144 7.10 -1.46 -3.76
CA SER A 144 5.79 -1.13 -3.19
C SER A 144 4.80 -2.23 -3.56
N TYR A 145 3.65 -2.31 -2.89
CA TYR A 145 2.55 -3.18 -3.31
C TYR A 145 1.73 -2.51 -4.40
N ARG A 146 1.42 -3.23 -5.47
CA ARG A 146 0.37 -2.82 -6.41
C ARG A 146 -1.01 -3.09 -5.84
N VAL A 147 -1.99 -2.33 -6.30
CA VAL A 147 -3.39 -2.44 -5.88
C VAL A 147 -4.33 -2.36 -7.07
N ARG A 148 -5.46 -3.08 -6.99
CA ARG A 148 -6.48 -3.11 -8.05
C ARG A 148 -7.84 -2.77 -7.46
N LEU A 149 -8.39 -1.61 -7.85
CA LEU A 149 -9.73 -1.19 -7.42
C LEU A 149 -10.80 -2.08 -8.06
N ALA A 150 -11.86 -2.37 -7.30
CA ALA A 150 -12.98 -3.16 -7.74
C ALA A 150 -14.31 -2.60 -7.22
N THR A 151 -15.33 -2.60 -8.07
CA THR A 151 -16.72 -2.63 -7.60
C THR A 151 -17.06 -4.09 -7.29
N VAL A 152 -17.46 -4.36 -6.05
CA VAL A 152 -17.77 -5.70 -5.57
C VAL A 152 -19.26 -5.80 -5.29
N ASP A 153 -19.94 -6.64 -6.06
CA ASP A 153 -21.33 -7.05 -5.83
C ASP A 153 -21.29 -8.26 -4.89
N TYR A 154 -21.70 -8.07 -3.63
CA TYR A 154 -21.79 -9.16 -2.65
C TYR A 154 -23.17 -9.80 -2.76
N ALA A 155 -23.22 -11.08 -3.11
CA ALA A 155 -24.45 -11.85 -3.22
C ALA A 155 -24.50 -12.97 -2.18
N GLU A 156 -25.68 -13.17 -1.59
CA GLU A 156 -25.92 -14.29 -0.67
C GLU A 156 -26.06 -15.62 -1.45
N PRO A 157 -26.08 -16.80 -0.78
CA PRO A 157 -26.08 -18.08 -1.48
C PRO A 157 -27.24 -18.25 -2.48
N ASN A 158 -28.38 -17.60 -2.24
CA ASN A 158 -29.54 -17.58 -3.14
C ASN A 158 -29.37 -16.68 -4.38
N GLY A 159 -28.21 -16.05 -4.57
CA GLY A 159 -27.91 -15.16 -5.70
C GLY A 159 -28.40 -13.71 -5.52
N LYS A 160 -29.12 -13.40 -4.45
CA LYS A 160 -29.57 -12.02 -4.18
C LYS A 160 -28.37 -11.16 -3.78
N VAL A 161 -28.10 -10.11 -4.57
CA VAL A 161 -27.12 -9.08 -4.21
C VAL A 161 -27.59 -8.34 -2.96
N SER A 162 -26.79 -8.41 -1.89
CA SER A 162 -27.04 -7.73 -0.62
C SER A 162 -26.51 -6.30 -0.62
N THR A 163 -25.34 -6.08 -1.22
CA THR A 163 -24.74 -4.74 -1.36
C THR A 163 -23.70 -4.71 -2.47
N SER A 164 -23.54 -3.52 -3.07
CA SER A 164 -22.49 -3.21 -4.04
C SER A 164 -21.61 -2.10 -3.49
N ARG A 165 -20.31 -2.34 -3.36
CA ARG A 165 -19.37 -1.41 -2.70
C ARG A 165 -18.01 -1.43 -3.37
N TRP A 166 -17.27 -0.33 -3.24
CA TRP A 166 -15.85 -0.32 -3.56
C TRP A 166 -15.07 -1.26 -2.64
N GLY A 167 -14.09 -1.93 -3.22
CA GLY A 167 -13.06 -2.71 -2.56
C GLY A 167 -11.78 -2.65 -3.39
N PHE A 168 -10.65 -3.09 -2.84
CA PHE A 168 -9.45 -3.25 -3.66
C PHE A 168 -8.61 -4.43 -3.22
N PHE A 169 -7.98 -5.08 -4.20
CA PHE A 169 -6.98 -6.11 -3.96
C PHE A 169 -5.61 -5.50 -3.72
N ILE A 170 -4.80 -6.15 -2.88
CA ILE A 170 -3.39 -5.83 -2.66
C ILE A 170 -2.55 -6.98 -3.21
N GLU A 171 -1.49 -6.65 -3.95
CA GLU A 171 -0.49 -7.58 -4.47
C GLU A 171 0.11 -8.45 -3.35
N ASP A 172 0.38 -9.72 -3.65
CA ASP A 172 1.05 -10.60 -2.71
C ASP A 172 2.53 -10.20 -2.54
N LEU A 173 3.10 -10.45 -1.36
CA LEU A 173 4.50 -10.13 -1.09
C LEU A 173 5.47 -10.89 -2.00
N ASP A 174 5.16 -12.15 -2.34
CA ASP A 174 5.99 -12.96 -3.23
C ASP A 174 6.00 -12.37 -4.64
N ASP A 175 4.85 -11.86 -5.10
CA ASP A 175 4.71 -11.20 -6.41
C ASP A 175 5.46 -9.85 -6.43
N ALA A 176 5.29 -9.04 -5.38
CA ALA A 176 6.01 -7.79 -5.22
C ALA A 176 7.54 -8.02 -5.14
N ALA A 177 7.99 -9.03 -4.41
CA ALA A 177 9.40 -9.39 -4.31
C ALA A 177 9.95 -9.83 -5.67
N ARG A 178 9.23 -10.71 -6.39
CA ARG A 178 9.61 -11.20 -7.73
C ARG A 178 9.68 -10.07 -8.75
N ARG A 179 8.72 -9.14 -8.74
CA ARG A 179 8.73 -7.94 -9.59
C ARG A 179 9.96 -7.07 -9.37
N ASN A 180 10.47 -7.04 -8.14
CA ASN A 180 11.69 -6.31 -7.77
C ASN A 180 12.98 -7.14 -7.88
N GLY A 181 12.93 -8.38 -8.40
CA GLY A 181 14.11 -9.25 -8.51
C GLY A 181 14.66 -9.71 -7.15
N THR A 182 13.80 -9.82 -6.15
CA THR A 182 14.14 -10.14 -4.76
C THR A 182 13.29 -11.30 -4.24
N THR A 183 13.52 -11.69 -3.00
CA THR A 183 12.68 -12.65 -2.26
C THR A 183 12.18 -12.03 -0.95
N PRO A 184 11.04 -12.46 -0.39
CA PRO A 184 10.64 -12.06 0.95
C PRO A 184 11.74 -12.38 1.96
N ALA A 185 12.03 -11.42 2.85
CA ALA A 185 13.01 -11.63 3.89
C ALA A 185 12.41 -12.45 5.04
N ARG A 186 13.22 -13.34 5.61
CA ARG A 186 12.93 -14.00 6.89
C ARG A 186 13.81 -13.39 7.96
N VAL A 187 13.20 -12.70 8.90
CA VAL A 187 13.87 -11.98 9.97
C VAL A 187 13.30 -12.40 11.31
N GLY A 188 14.10 -12.29 12.37
CA GLY A 188 13.61 -12.47 13.74
C GLY A 188 12.79 -11.27 14.22
N ASP A 189 12.70 -11.12 15.53
CA ASP A 189 11.85 -10.11 16.18
C ASP A 189 12.26 -8.67 15.86
N ARG A 190 13.56 -8.45 15.64
CA ARG A 190 14.11 -7.12 15.40
C ARG A 190 15.24 -7.15 14.39
N ILE A 191 15.32 -6.11 13.57
CA ILE A 191 16.51 -5.79 12.76
C ILE A 191 17.13 -4.45 13.19
N LEU A 192 18.41 -4.26 12.87
CA LEU A 192 19.10 -2.99 13.02
C LEU A 192 18.76 -2.05 11.87
N ALA A 193 18.72 -0.75 12.15
CA ALA A 193 18.52 0.24 11.09
C ALA A 193 19.64 0.17 10.04
N SER A 194 20.85 -0.25 10.40
CA SER A 194 21.96 -0.48 9.46
C SER A 194 21.72 -1.57 8.43
N GLN A 195 20.75 -2.46 8.67
CA GLN A 195 20.43 -3.54 7.75
C GLN A 195 19.39 -3.12 6.70
N LEU A 196 18.74 -1.95 6.85
CA LEU A 196 17.78 -1.44 5.89
C LEU A 196 18.49 -0.77 4.70
N ASP A 197 17.90 -0.89 3.51
CA ASP A 197 18.29 -0.11 2.35
C ASP A 197 18.08 1.38 2.65
N PRO A 198 19.15 2.19 2.65
CA PRO A 198 19.07 3.57 3.11
C PRO A 198 18.06 4.43 2.32
N ARG A 199 18.05 4.27 0.99
CA ARG A 199 17.20 5.06 0.10
C ARG A 199 15.73 4.69 0.26
N GLN A 200 15.43 3.40 0.26
CA GLN A 200 14.06 2.93 0.45
C GLN A 200 13.55 3.26 1.85
N ALA A 201 14.37 3.11 2.89
CA ALA A 201 13.97 3.47 4.25
C ALA A 201 13.65 4.98 4.38
N ALA A 202 14.42 5.84 3.72
CA ALA A 202 14.14 7.28 3.66
C ALA A 202 12.82 7.58 2.92
N ARG A 203 12.57 6.91 1.78
CA ARG A 203 11.31 7.03 1.03
C ARG A 203 10.11 6.59 1.86
N VAL A 204 10.20 5.44 2.53
CA VAL A 204 9.13 4.93 3.41
C VAL A 204 8.87 5.92 4.54
N ALA A 205 9.90 6.33 5.28
CA ALA A 205 9.72 7.25 6.40
C ALA A 205 9.12 8.60 5.98
N LEU A 206 9.52 9.14 4.82
CA LEU A 206 8.96 10.39 4.30
C LEU A 206 7.54 10.21 3.76
N PHE A 207 7.23 9.06 3.16
CA PHE A 207 5.88 8.70 2.73
C PHE A 207 4.92 8.60 3.92
N GLU A 208 5.29 7.84 4.96
CA GLU A 208 4.47 7.68 6.15
C GLU A 208 4.26 9.03 6.86
N TYR A 209 5.28 9.89 6.87
CA TYR A 209 5.15 11.27 7.32
C TYR A 209 4.18 12.09 6.48
N MET A 210 4.26 12.00 5.13
CA MET A 210 3.36 12.71 4.22
C MET A 210 1.89 12.39 4.49
N ILE A 211 1.57 11.09 4.63
CA ILE A 211 0.20 10.64 4.89
C ILE A 211 -0.20 10.73 6.36
N GLY A 212 0.72 11.08 7.27
CA GLY A 212 0.45 11.19 8.71
C GLY A 212 0.19 9.84 9.37
N ASN A 213 0.95 8.82 9.01
CA ASN A 213 0.84 7.49 9.59
C ASN A 213 1.94 7.25 10.63
N LEU A 214 1.53 6.77 11.81
CA LEU A 214 2.42 6.40 12.91
C LEU A 214 2.25 4.94 13.34
N ASP A 215 1.31 4.22 12.72
CA ASP A 215 1.04 2.81 13.01
C ASP A 215 1.94 1.91 12.15
N TRP A 216 3.26 2.05 12.27
CA TRP A 216 4.22 1.27 11.48
C TRP A 216 5.58 1.17 12.14
N SER A 217 6.38 0.18 11.72
CA SER A 217 7.78 0.03 12.09
C SER A 217 8.50 -0.80 11.04
N MET A 218 9.63 -0.31 10.53
CA MET A 218 10.51 -1.07 9.63
C MET A 218 11.40 -2.09 10.36
N ARG A 219 11.42 -2.06 11.70
CA ARG A 219 12.47 -2.72 12.50
C ARG A 219 11.99 -3.72 13.53
N ALA A 220 10.73 -3.66 13.94
CA ALA A 220 10.15 -4.52 14.96
C ALA A 220 8.64 -4.63 14.74
N GLY A 221 8.04 -5.74 15.16
CA GLY A 221 6.58 -5.91 15.23
C GLY A 221 6.02 -5.45 16.59
N PRO A 222 4.70 -5.56 16.78
CA PRO A 222 4.07 -5.53 18.10
C PRO A 222 4.69 -6.54 19.08
N GLN A 223 4.47 -6.36 20.38
CA GLN A 223 5.02 -7.25 21.40
C GLN A 223 4.59 -8.71 21.15
N GLY A 224 5.58 -9.61 21.06
CA GLY A 224 5.35 -11.03 20.79
C GLY A 224 5.19 -11.38 19.30
N GLU A 225 5.30 -10.39 18.41
CA GLU A 225 5.30 -10.58 16.96
C GLU A 225 6.68 -10.33 16.36
N GLY A 226 7.02 -11.10 15.31
CA GLY A 226 8.26 -10.91 14.55
C GLY A 226 8.30 -9.55 13.85
N CYS A 227 9.48 -9.11 13.40
CA CYS A 227 9.55 -7.92 12.54
C CYS A 227 8.67 -8.15 11.30
N CYS A 228 7.86 -7.19 10.87
CA CYS A 228 7.78 -5.79 11.29
C CYS A 228 6.31 -5.34 11.38
N HIS A 229 6.04 -4.13 11.88
CA HIS A 229 4.67 -3.61 11.98
C HIS A 229 4.28 -2.81 10.74
N ASN A 230 3.19 -3.19 10.06
CA ASN A 230 2.69 -2.55 8.83
C ASN A 230 3.78 -2.29 7.76
N THR A 231 4.80 -3.15 7.77
CA THR A 231 5.90 -3.18 6.80
C THR A 231 6.29 -4.63 6.58
N ARG A 232 6.57 -4.99 5.33
CA ARG A 232 7.26 -6.24 4.98
C ARG A 232 8.63 -5.91 4.41
N LEU A 233 9.53 -6.88 4.49
CA LEU A 233 10.89 -6.74 3.99
C LEU A 233 11.09 -7.71 2.82
N ILE A 234 11.71 -7.22 1.75
CA ILE A 234 12.26 -8.05 0.67
C ILE A 234 13.78 -7.91 0.68
N VAL A 235 14.49 -8.89 0.14
CA VAL A 235 15.95 -8.93 0.17
C VAL A 235 16.51 -9.59 -1.08
N GLY A 236 17.57 -8.99 -1.65
CA GLY A 236 18.42 -9.58 -2.68
C GLY A 236 19.56 -10.41 -2.07
N LYS A 237 20.26 -11.22 -2.88
CA LYS A 237 21.39 -12.02 -2.37
C LYS A 237 22.50 -11.10 -1.83
N GLY A 238 22.76 -11.17 -0.52
CA GLY A 238 23.79 -10.38 0.15
C GLY A 238 23.48 -8.88 0.28
N SER A 239 22.22 -8.47 0.07
CA SER A 239 21.80 -7.06 0.08
C SER A 239 21.18 -6.64 1.42
N SER A 240 21.00 -5.33 1.59
CA SER A 240 20.17 -4.75 2.64
C SER A 240 18.69 -5.13 2.49
N TYR A 241 17.94 -5.10 3.60
CA TYR A 241 16.50 -5.28 3.62
C TYR A 241 15.78 -4.07 3.03
N VAL A 242 14.92 -4.29 2.05
CA VAL A 242 14.14 -3.26 1.38
C VAL A 242 12.73 -3.25 1.97
N PRO A 243 12.30 -2.18 2.67
CA PRO A 243 10.99 -2.10 3.30
C PRO A 243 9.87 -1.76 2.31
N LEU A 244 8.76 -2.49 2.41
CA LEU A 244 7.50 -2.32 1.69
C LEU A 244 6.39 -2.01 2.70
N PRO A 245 5.95 -0.75 2.81
CA PRO A 245 4.90 -0.35 3.72
C PRO A 245 3.52 -0.79 3.21
N TYR A 246 2.60 -1.06 4.13
CA TYR A 246 1.21 -1.41 3.84
C TYR A 246 0.31 -1.06 5.05
N ASP A 247 -1.01 -1.19 4.91
CA ASP A 247 -2.01 -0.82 5.93
C ASP A 247 -2.00 0.69 6.23
N PHE A 248 -2.64 1.47 5.35
CA PHE A 248 -2.60 2.93 5.41
C PHE A 248 -3.88 3.58 5.97
N ASP A 249 -4.81 2.77 6.48
CA ASP A 249 -6.09 3.26 6.99
C ASP A 249 -5.96 4.05 8.31
N TYR A 250 -4.93 3.75 9.11
CA TYR A 250 -4.56 4.48 10.33
C TYR A 250 -3.76 5.78 10.09
N SER A 251 -3.89 6.39 8.91
CA SER A 251 -3.16 7.60 8.52
C SER A 251 -4.01 8.87 8.61
N GLY A 252 -3.36 10.02 8.85
CA GLY A 252 -4.00 11.34 8.82
C GLY A 252 -4.58 11.77 7.48
N LEU A 253 -4.09 11.22 6.36
CA LEU A 253 -4.67 11.41 5.03
C LEU A 253 -6.01 10.70 4.90
N VAL A 254 -6.13 9.49 5.46
CA VAL A 254 -7.39 8.72 5.47
C VAL A 254 -8.34 9.29 6.52
N ASP A 255 -7.86 9.60 7.73
CA ASP A 255 -8.65 10.16 8.83
C ASP A 255 -9.92 9.33 9.11
N ALA A 256 -9.76 8.00 9.11
CA ALA A 256 -10.85 7.08 9.42
C ALA A 256 -11.33 7.30 10.87
N PRO A 257 -12.63 7.18 11.17
CA PRO A 257 -13.19 7.52 12.49
C PRO A 257 -12.72 6.59 13.62
N TYR A 258 -12.12 5.44 13.26
CA TYR A 258 -11.50 4.51 14.20
C TYR A 258 -9.98 4.70 14.34
N ALA A 259 -9.36 5.51 13.48
CA ALA A 259 -7.94 5.80 13.55
C ALA A 259 -7.67 6.79 14.69
N VAL A 260 -6.86 6.37 15.64
CA VAL A 260 -6.44 7.19 16.79
C VAL A 260 -4.91 7.19 16.85
N PRO A 261 -4.29 8.25 17.40
CA PRO A 261 -2.85 8.25 17.65
C PRO A 261 -2.42 7.00 18.42
N PRO A 262 -1.36 6.30 18.00
CA PRO A 262 -0.85 5.16 18.75
C PRO A 262 -0.27 5.61 20.10
N ASP A 263 -0.23 4.68 21.05
CA ASP A 263 0.36 4.92 22.37
C ASP A 263 1.83 5.38 22.24
N GLY A 264 2.26 6.24 23.16
CA GLY A 264 3.62 6.80 23.17
C GLY A 264 3.78 8.09 22.36
N PHE A 265 2.78 8.50 21.57
CA PHE A 265 2.79 9.79 20.87
C PHE A 265 1.95 10.84 21.59
N SER A 266 2.55 11.98 21.93
CA SER A 266 1.85 13.11 22.57
C SER A 266 1.11 14.00 21.55
N ILE A 267 0.26 13.40 20.72
CA ILE A 267 -0.58 14.10 19.74
C ILE A 267 -2.06 13.74 19.94
N ARG A 268 -2.96 14.65 19.55
CA ARG A 268 -4.42 14.48 19.76
C ARG A 268 -5.17 13.94 18.54
N SER A 269 -4.50 13.87 17.39
CA SER A 269 -5.11 13.49 16.12
C SER A 269 -4.08 12.85 15.21
N VAL A 270 -4.48 11.81 14.47
CA VAL A 270 -3.66 11.18 13.42
C VAL A 270 -3.28 12.16 12.30
N LYS A 271 -3.98 13.29 12.18
CA LYS A 271 -3.63 14.36 11.23
C LYS A 271 -2.34 15.08 11.61
N THR A 272 -1.91 15.03 12.87
CA THR A 272 -0.66 15.63 13.31
C THR A 272 0.51 14.74 12.89
N ARG A 273 1.29 15.22 11.91
CA ARG A 273 2.46 14.48 11.41
C ARG A 273 3.59 14.48 12.43
N VAL A 274 4.17 13.31 12.69
CA VAL A 274 5.40 13.14 13.45
C VAL A 274 6.38 12.35 12.60
N TYR A 275 7.60 12.87 12.42
CA TYR A 275 8.60 12.17 11.63
C TYR A 275 9.17 11.00 12.44
N GLN A 276 9.20 9.80 11.84
CA GLN A 276 9.70 8.57 12.47
C GLN A 276 10.81 7.92 11.65
N GLY A 277 11.51 8.69 10.82
CA GLY A 277 12.70 8.23 10.10
C GLY A 277 13.96 8.25 10.96
N TYR A 278 14.92 7.41 10.63
CA TYR A 278 16.16 7.25 11.41
C TYR A 278 17.22 8.28 11.02
N CYS A 279 17.90 8.88 11.99
CA CYS A 279 18.90 9.93 11.75
C CYS A 279 20.04 9.48 10.80
N ARG A 280 20.38 8.19 10.84
CA ARG A 280 21.39 7.58 9.96
C ARG A 280 21.06 7.71 8.46
N PHE A 281 19.80 7.95 8.10
CA PHE A 281 19.33 8.07 6.73
C PHE A 281 19.02 9.50 6.32
N ASN A 282 19.30 10.49 7.17
CA ASN A 282 19.04 11.91 6.87
C ASN A 282 19.67 12.37 5.55
N GLY A 283 20.83 11.81 5.16
CA GLY A 283 21.45 12.09 3.87
C GLY A 283 20.60 11.66 2.66
N GLU A 284 19.86 10.56 2.78
CA GLU A 284 18.95 10.05 1.74
C GLU A 284 17.60 10.77 1.74
N VAL A 285 17.16 11.32 2.87
CA VAL A 285 15.85 11.99 3.00
C VAL A 285 15.76 13.25 2.14
N LEU A 286 16.87 13.97 1.92
CA LEU A 286 16.89 15.12 1.02
C LEU A 286 16.62 14.69 -0.44
N GLY A 287 17.23 13.58 -0.86
CA GLY A 287 16.98 12.96 -2.16
C GLY A 287 15.52 12.51 -2.28
N ALA A 288 14.98 11.83 -1.26
CA ALA A 288 13.57 11.46 -1.22
C ALA A 288 12.65 12.69 -1.29
N ALA A 289 12.94 13.77 -0.55
CA ALA A 289 12.13 14.98 -0.61
C ALA A 289 12.15 15.63 -2.00
N ALA A 290 13.29 15.63 -2.69
CA ALA A 290 13.37 16.08 -4.08
C ALA A 290 12.51 15.21 -5.02
N GLU A 291 12.53 13.89 -4.85
CA GLU A 291 11.67 12.97 -5.60
C GLU A 291 10.18 13.29 -5.37
N PHE A 292 9.75 13.46 -4.12
CA PHE A 292 8.35 13.79 -3.79
C PHE A 292 7.93 15.14 -4.38
N ARG A 293 8.80 16.16 -4.30
CA ARG A 293 8.56 17.47 -4.95
C ARG A 293 8.36 17.30 -6.45
N SER A 294 9.20 16.51 -7.12
CA SER A 294 9.10 16.26 -8.56
C SER A 294 7.83 15.49 -8.94
N GLN A 295 7.38 14.57 -8.09
CA GLN A 295 6.17 13.76 -8.30
C GLN A 295 4.88 14.46 -7.88
N ARG A 296 4.96 15.66 -7.28
CA ARG A 296 3.79 16.39 -6.78
C ARG A 296 2.67 16.52 -7.82
N PRO A 297 2.92 16.94 -9.08
CA PRO A 297 1.84 17.06 -10.06
C PRO A 297 1.15 15.71 -10.34
N ALA A 298 1.91 14.61 -10.42
CA ALA A 298 1.36 13.28 -10.65
C ALA A 298 0.55 12.79 -9.44
N ILE A 299 1.05 13.02 -8.22
CA ILE A 299 0.38 12.69 -6.96
C ILE A 299 -0.95 13.46 -6.83
N GLU A 300 -0.96 14.76 -7.09
CA GLU A 300 -2.19 15.57 -7.04
C GLU A 300 -3.19 15.15 -8.14
N ALA A 301 -2.70 14.76 -9.32
CA ALA A 301 -3.53 14.28 -10.42
C ALA A 301 -4.22 12.93 -10.11
N LEU A 302 -3.60 12.04 -9.32
CA LEU A 302 -4.20 10.76 -8.94
C LEU A 302 -5.59 10.94 -8.34
N PHE A 303 -5.79 11.93 -7.47
CA PHE A 303 -7.09 12.18 -6.82
C PHE A 303 -8.23 12.48 -7.80
N GLY A 304 -7.92 13.02 -8.99
CA GLY A 304 -8.91 13.24 -10.05
C GLY A 304 -9.23 11.98 -10.87
N GLN A 305 -8.41 10.93 -10.74
CA GLN A 305 -8.53 9.68 -11.49
C GLN A 305 -9.21 8.57 -10.69
N ILE A 306 -9.40 8.74 -9.37
CA ILE A 306 -10.02 7.73 -8.50
C ILE A 306 -11.54 7.77 -8.64
N PRO A 307 -12.17 6.72 -9.20
CA PRO A 307 -13.62 6.68 -9.34
C PRO A 307 -14.31 6.67 -7.97
N GLY A 308 -15.39 7.44 -7.85
CA GLY A 308 -16.17 7.52 -6.62
C GLY A 308 -15.57 8.39 -5.51
N LEU A 309 -14.37 8.94 -5.68
CA LEU A 309 -13.83 9.91 -4.73
C LEU A 309 -14.56 11.25 -4.93
N SER A 310 -15.22 11.74 -3.89
CA SER A 310 -15.99 12.99 -3.99
C SER A 310 -15.06 14.21 -4.05
N ASP A 311 -15.52 15.28 -4.69
CA ASP A 311 -14.78 16.55 -4.75
C ASP A 311 -14.45 17.09 -3.36
N ARG A 312 -15.37 16.96 -2.40
CA ARG A 312 -15.13 17.37 -1.00
C ARG A 312 -13.98 16.58 -0.37
N THR A 313 -13.95 15.27 -0.54
CA THR A 313 -12.86 14.42 -0.02
C THR A 313 -11.55 14.76 -0.71
N ARG A 314 -11.57 14.88 -2.04
CA ARG A 314 -10.43 15.27 -2.86
C ARG A 314 -9.83 16.61 -2.41
N SER A 315 -10.63 17.67 -2.28
CA SER A 315 -10.14 18.98 -1.85
C SER A 315 -9.51 18.95 -0.47
N LYS A 316 -10.11 18.21 0.48
CA LYS A 316 -9.53 18.03 1.82
C LYS A 316 -8.21 17.29 1.80
N ALA A 317 -8.12 16.21 1.03
CA ALA A 317 -6.90 15.42 0.89
C ALA A 317 -5.77 16.24 0.25
N LEU A 318 -6.06 16.98 -0.82
CA LEU A 318 -5.09 17.85 -1.48
C LEU A 318 -4.63 18.99 -0.56
N ALA A 319 -5.53 19.59 0.22
CA ALA A 319 -5.16 20.61 1.21
C ALA A 319 -4.22 20.01 2.27
N TYR A 320 -4.54 18.81 2.79
CA TYR A 320 -3.70 18.11 3.75
C TYR A 320 -2.30 17.81 3.19
N LEU A 321 -2.20 17.32 1.94
CA LEU A 321 -0.92 17.08 1.28
C LEU A 321 -0.16 18.39 0.97
N GLY A 322 -0.87 19.48 0.71
CA GLY A 322 -0.28 20.80 0.51
C GLY A 322 0.56 21.26 1.72
N GLU A 323 0.10 20.98 2.94
CA GLU A 323 0.87 21.25 4.17
C GLU A 323 2.18 20.46 4.22
N PHE A 324 2.17 19.18 3.81
CA PHE A 324 3.39 18.38 3.69
C PHE A 324 4.35 19.00 2.65
N TYR A 325 3.84 19.39 1.49
CA TYR A 325 4.67 20.01 0.45
C TYR A 325 5.28 21.35 0.87
N ALA A 326 4.61 22.11 1.75
CA ALA A 326 5.20 23.30 2.35
C ALA A 326 6.37 22.96 3.29
N GLN A 327 6.31 21.83 4.00
CA GLN A 327 7.37 21.36 4.90
C GLN A 327 8.59 20.79 4.16
N ILE A 328 8.40 20.34 2.92
CA ILE A 328 9.48 19.83 2.07
C ILE A 328 9.83 20.77 0.91
N ALA A 329 9.42 22.05 0.94
CA ALA A 329 9.57 22.98 -0.17
C ALA A 329 11.03 23.20 -0.61
N SER A 330 11.96 23.10 0.34
CA SER A 330 13.41 23.13 0.12
C SER A 330 14.14 22.21 1.09
N ASP A 331 15.40 21.89 0.79
CA ASP A 331 16.23 21.07 1.67
C ASP A 331 16.41 21.71 3.06
N GLU A 332 16.39 23.05 3.14
CA GLU A 332 16.44 23.77 4.41
C GLU A 332 15.17 23.56 5.24
N THR A 333 13.99 23.60 4.60
CA THR A 333 12.73 23.29 5.30
C THR A 333 12.69 21.83 5.76
N VAL A 334 13.20 20.89 4.97
CA VAL A 334 13.30 19.48 5.37
C VAL A 334 14.19 19.34 6.60
N LYS A 335 15.38 19.93 6.60
CA LYS A 335 16.31 19.90 7.74
C LYS A 335 15.68 20.47 9.00
N THR A 336 15.02 21.62 8.90
CA THR A 336 14.52 22.36 10.07
C THR A 336 13.18 21.87 10.60
N LYS A 337 12.30 21.34 9.74
CA LYS A 337 10.94 20.90 10.12
C LYS A 337 10.82 19.39 10.33
N ILE A 338 11.64 18.59 9.65
CA ILE A 338 11.52 17.13 9.64
C ILE A 338 12.71 16.48 10.35
N LEU A 339 13.94 16.74 9.88
CA LEU A 339 15.11 15.98 10.31
C LEU A 339 15.59 16.29 11.73
N LYS A 340 15.17 17.41 12.34
CA LYS A 340 15.46 17.70 13.75
C LYS A 340 14.90 16.66 14.73
N ASN A 341 13.86 15.95 14.33
CA ASN A 341 13.12 14.99 15.16
C ASN A 341 13.28 13.54 14.65
N CYS A 342 14.39 13.23 13.98
CA CYS A 342 14.68 11.85 13.57
C CYS A 342 14.94 10.94 14.79
N LEU A 343 14.73 9.64 14.60
CA LEU A 343 14.95 8.58 15.58
C LEU A 343 16.39 8.05 15.60
#